data_AF-A0A6P0UXD3-F1
#
_entry.id   AF-A0A6P0UXD3-F1
#
_cell.length_a   1.000
_cell.length_b   1.000
_cell.length_c   1.000
_cell.angle_alpha   90.00
_cell.angle_beta   90.00
_cell.angle_gamma   90.00
#
_symmetry.space_group_name_H-M   'P 1'
#
loop_
_entity.id
_entity.type
_entity.pdbx_description
1 polymer ?
#
loop_
_entity_poly.entity_id
_entity_poly.type
_entity_poly.pdbx_seq_one_letter_code
_entity_poly.pdbx_strand_id
1 'polypeptide(L)'
;MNNRTKYILLILSISALVLSIYSKNNILTESSYGPVELEYAKIFFGIGLLCAGIYYFNKNWHKGLTLVMTVMFSLSLVLNIYLIAKNYKGIQFQNRFAEYSKLESCEEMEKRFATDLKKGEIKYFQFGIGYDTELAKKLKDKYNIETFGMGCLIQAEKECYNKLVNEYLKEKHNDDIIDY
;
A
#
# COMPACT_ATOMS: atom_id res chain seq x y z
N MET A 1 1.56 -4.26 -39.04
CA MET A 1 0.60 -4.18 -37.92
C MET A 1 -0.69 -3.54 -38.38
N ASN A 2 -1.85 -4.10 -38.03
CA ASN A 2 -3.16 -3.51 -38.36
C ASN A 2 -3.47 -2.31 -37.46
N ASN A 3 -4.48 -1.51 -37.82
CA ASN A 3 -4.83 -0.30 -37.07
C ASN A 3 -5.25 -0.61 -35.62
N ARG A 4 -6.00 -1.70 -35.39
CA ARG A 4 -6.45 -2.09 -34.06
C ARG A 4 -5.26 -2.32 -33.10
N THR A 5 -4.27 -3.11 -33.52
CA THR A 5 -3.08 -3.39 -32.71
C THR A 5 -2.23 -2.14 -32.49
N LYS A 6 -2.13 -1.23 -33.48
CA LYS A 6 -1.47 0.07 -33.29
C LYS A 6 -2.10 0.87 -32.16
N TYR A 7 -3.42 1.00 -32.16
CA TYR A 7 -4.14 1.72 -31.10
C TYR A 7 -4.00 1.04 -29.73
N ILE A 8 -4.06 -0.30 -29.67
CA ILE A 8 -3.85 -1.04 -28.42
C ILE A 8 -2.47 -0.74 -27.85
N LEU A 9 -1.41 -0.85 -28.65
CA LEU A 9 -0.04 -0.57 -28.19
C LEU A 9 0.15 0.89 -27.77
N LEU A 10 -0.47 1.82 -28.49
CA LEU A 10 -0.43 3.25 -28.14
C LEU A 10 -1.11 3.52 -26.80
N ILE A 11 -2.30 2.95 -26.57
CA ILE A 11 -3.01 3.09 -25.30
C ILE A 11 -2.18 2.47 -24.17
N LEU A 12 -1.68 1.25 -24.35
CA LEU A 12 -0.85 0.58 -23.36
C LEU A 12 0.41 1.38 -23.01
N SER A 13 1.11 1.92 -24.02
CA SER A 13 2.34 2.68 -23.79
C SER A 13 2.05 4.02 -23.10
N ILE A 14 1.02 4.76 -23.52
CA ILE A 14 0.64 6.03 -22.87
C ILE A 14 0.21 5.77 -21.42
N SER A 15 -0.66 4.78 -21.18
CA SER A 15 -1.09 4.43 -19.83
C SER A 15 0.08 4.00 -18.95
N ALA A 16 0.98 3.14 -19.43
CA ALA A 16 2.15 2.72 -18.67
C ALA A 16 3.08 3.90 -18.35
N LEU A 17 3.28 4.83 -19.29
CA LEU A 17 4.11 6.02 -19.10
C LEU A 17 3.52 6.97 -18.05
N VAL A 18 2.24 7.32 -18.18
CA VAL A 18 1.55 8.21 -17.23
C VAL A 18 1.59 7.62 -15.82
N LEU A 19 1.29 6.33 -15.67
CA LEU A 19 1.33 5.70 -14.35
C LEU A 19 2.75 5.56 -13.80
N SER A 20 3.78 5.40 -14.65
CA SER A 20 5.18 5.41 -14.22
C SER A 20 5.62 6.75 -13.65
N ILE A 21 5.21 7.84 -14.30
CA ILE A 21 5.47 9.21 -13.80
C ILE A 21 4.74 9.42 -12.47
N TYR A 22 3.45 9.05 -12.41
CA TYR A 22 2.68 9.16 -11.18
C TYR A 22 3.33 8.37 -10.04
N SER A 23 3.68 7.10 -10.27
CA SER A 23 4.29 6.23 -9.27
C SER A 23 5.61 6.82 -8.79
N LYS A 24 6.48 7.26 -9.70
CA LYS A 24 7.76 7.90 -9.34
C LYS A 24 7.59 9.09 -8.38
N ASN A 25 6.55 9.89 -8.58
CA ASN A 25 6.34 11.11 -7.80
C ASN A 25 5.56 10.89 -6.50
N ASN A 26 4.80 9.80 -6.39
CA ASN A 26 3.85 9.60 -5.28
C ASN A 26 4.16 8.39 -4.40
N ILE A 27 5.08 7.50 -4.78
CA ILE A 27 5.42 6.34 -3.95
C ILE A 27 5.93 6.81 -2.59
N LEU A 28 5.21 6.41 -1.54
CA LEU A 28 5.70 6.42 -0.17
C LEU A 28 6.69 5.26 0.00
N THR A 29 7.96 5.57 0.20
CA THR A 29 8.99 4.57 0.48
C THR A 29 9.21 4.47 1.99
N GLU A 30 9.04 3.29 2.56
CA GLU A 30 9.43 3.00 3.96
C GLU A 30 10.95 2.96 4.14
N SER A 31 11.71 2.82 3.05
CA SER A 31 13.18 2.76 3.04
C SER A 31 13.77 3.83 2.12
N SER A 32 15.08 4.08 2.23
CA SER A 32 15.80 4.99 1.34
C SER A 32 15.92 4.46 -0.10
N TYR A 33 15.47 3.23 -0.38
CA TYR A 33 15.51 2.61 -1.70
C TYR A 33 14.12 2.61 -2.33
N GLY A 34 14.05 2.92 -3.63
CA GLY A 34 12.81 2.82 -4.41
C GLY A 34 12.30 1.37 -4.49
N PRO A 35 10.98 1.17 -4.66
CA PRO A 35 10.42 -0.17 -4.78
C PRO A 35 10.96 -0.86 -6.03
N VAL A 36 11.38 -2.11 -5.87
CA VAL A 36 11.98 -2.93 -6.94
C VAL A 36 11.01 -3.05 -8.14
N GLU A 37 9.71 -3.07 -7.87
CA GLU A 37 8.66 -3.11 -8.88
C GLU A 37 8.67 -1.89 -9.81
N LEU A 38 9.05 -0.71 -9.33
CA LEU A 38 9.16 0.50 -10.17
C LEU A 38 10.35 0.40 -11.13
N GLU A 39 11.47 -0.15 -10.67
CA GLU A 39 12.63 -0.37 -11.53
C GLU A 39 12.32 -1.40 -12.62
N TYR A 40 11.67 -2.51 -12.28
CA TYR A 40 11.20 -3.47 -13.29
C TYR A 40 10.19 -2.86 -14.27
N ALA A 41 9.26 -2.02 -13.79
CA ALA A 41 8.30 -1.36 -14.66
C ALA A 41 8.98 -0.46 -15.72
N LYS A 42 10.03 0.28 -15.33
CA LYS A 42 10.84 1.10 -16.24
C LYS A 42 11.60 0.24 -17.25
N ILE A 43 12.22 -0.87 -16.80
CA ILE A 43 12.96 -1.79 -17.67
C ILE A 43 12.03 -2.37 -18.74
N PHE A 44 10.87 -2.90 -18.36
CA PHE A 44 9.90 -3.44 -19.32
C PHE A 44 9.40 -2.36 -20.28
N PHE A 45 9.13 -1.15 -19.80
CA PHE A 45 8.75 -0.03 -20.67
C PHE A 45 9.85 0.28 -21.70
N GLY A 46 11.12 0.33 -21.26
CA GLY A 46 12.28 0.55 -22.11
C GLY A 46 12.44 -0.53 -23.18
N ILE A 47 12.28 -1.81 -22.84
CA ILE A 47 12.31 -2.92 -23.81
C ILE A 47 11.19 -2.75 -24.85
N GLY A 48 9.99 -2.38 -24.42
CA GLY A 48 8.87 -2.09 -25.33
C GLY A 48 9.19 -0.98 -26.33
N LEU A 49 9.82 0.11 -25.89
CA LEU A 49 10.27 1.20 -26.77
C LEU A 49 11.38 0.78 -27.72
N LEU A 50 12.36 -0.01 -27.24
CA LEU A 50 13.43 -0.55 -28.09
C LEU A 50 12.84 -1.42 -29.20
N CYS A 51 11.90 -2.30 -28.88
CA CYS A 51 11.20 -3.11 -29.89
C CYS A 51 10.41 -2.26 -30.88
N ALA A 52 9.79 -1.16 -30.43
CA ALA A 52 9.09 -0.22 -31.31
C ALA A 52 10.06 0.49 -32.27
N GLY A 53 11.27 0.84 -31.83
CA GLY A 53 12.33 1.38 -32.69
C GLY A 53 12.78 0.36 -33.73
N ILE A 54 13.12 -0.86 -33.31
CA ILE A 54 13.57 -1.95 -34.20
C ILE A 54 12.49 -2.32 -35.23
N TYR A 55 11.22 -2.21 -34.86
CA TYR A 55 10.09 -2.50 -35.74
C TYR A 55 10.15 -1.71 -37.06
N TYR A 56 10.72 -0.50 -37.09
CA TYR A 56 10.85 0.28 -38.33
C TYR A 56 11.97 -0.19 -39.27
N PHE A 57 12.97 -0.93 -38.77
CA PHE A 57 14.16 -1.29 -39.54
C PHE A 57 14.10 -2.68 -40.19
N ASN A 58 13.37 -3.65 -39.59
CA ASN A 58 13.37 -5.02 -40.08
C ASN A 58 11.96 -5.63 -40.20
N LYS A 59 11.45 -5.68 -41.44
CA LYS A 59 10.11 -6.20 -41.77
C LYS A 59 9.90 -7.66 -41.39
N ASN A 60 10.96 -8.47 -41.36
CA ASN A 60 10.86 -9.90 -41.06
C ASN A 60 10.50 -10.15 -39.59
N TRP A 61 10.78 -9.20 -38.71
CA TRP A 61 10.64 -9.36 -37.26
C TRP A 61 9.33 -8.80 -36.71
N HIS A 62 8.51 -8.19 -37.56
CA HIS A 62 7.30 -7.47 -37.15
C HIS A 62 6.36 -8.29 -36.26
N LYS A 63 6.13 -9.57 -36.56
CA LYS A 63 5.22 -10.42 -35.76
C LYS A 63 5.78 -10.65 -34.35
N GLY A 64 7.06 -11.01 -34.25
CA GLY A 64 7.75 -11.22 -32.96
C GLY A 64 7.84 -9.94 -32.15
N LEU A 65 8.26 -8.83 -32.77
CA LEU A 65 8.37 -7.52 -32.12
C LEU A 65 7.01 -7.03 -31.62
N THR A 66 5.93 -7.23 -32.38
CA THR A 66 4.57 -6.86 -31.93
C THR A 66 4.15 -7.63 -30.69
N LEU A 67 4.46 -8.92 -30.62
CA LEU A 67 4.19 -9.74 -29.44
C LEU A 67 4.99 -9.25 -28.23
N VAL A 68 6.31 -9.04 -28.40
CA VAL A 68 7.18 -8.56 -27.32
C VAL A 68 6.73 -7.19 -26.82
N MET A 69 6.44 -6.23 -27.71
CA MET A 69 5.89 -4.92 -27.32
C MET A 69 4.62 -5.05 -26.48
N THR A 70 3.70 -5.91 -26.91
CA THR A 70 2.42 -6.12 -26.20
C THR A 70 2.67 -6.64 -24.79
N VAL A 71 3.51 -7.67 -24.64
CA VAL A 71 3.85 -8.25 -23.33
C VAL A 71 4.56 -7.24 -22.44
N MET A 72 5.57 -6.55 -22.97
CA MET A 72 6.40 -5.64 -22.17
C MET A 72 5.63 -4.40 -21.70
N PHE A 73 4.82 -3.77 -22.55
CA PHE A 73 3.96 -2.67 -22.10
C PHE A 73 2.89 -3.14 -21.11
N SER A 74 2.34 -4.35 -21.29
CA SER A 74 1.37 -4.91 -20.34
C SER A 74 2.00 -5.18 -18.97
N LEU A 75 3.19 -5.76 -18.92
CA LEU A 75 3.92 -6.00 -17.66
C LEU A 75 4.25 -4.69 -16.95
N SER A 76 4.74 -3.70 -17.69
CA SER A 76 4.99 -2.36 -17.15
C SER A 76 3.71 -1.73 -16.58
N LEU A 77 2.58 -1.87 -17.29
CA LEU A 77 1.29 -1.36 -16.84
C LEU A 77 0.81 -2.04 -15.54
N VAL A 78 0.88 -3.37 -15.48
CA VAL A 78 0.44 -4.15 -14.31
C VAL A 78 1.26 -3.78 -13.07
N LEU A 79 2.58 -3.67 -13.19
CA LEU A 79 3.43 -3.25 -12.07
C LEU A 79 3.09 -1.85 -11.56
N ASN A 80 2.83 -0.91 -12.48
CA ASN A 80 2.42 0.43 -12.11
C ASN A 80 1.05 0.47 -11.41
N ILE A 81 0.07 -0.32 -11.88
CA ILE A 81 -1.23 -0.45 -11.20
C ILE A 81 -1.05 -1.00 -9.79
N TYR A 82 -0.22 -2.04 -9.63
CA TYR A 82 0.10 -2.61 -8.32
C TYR A 82 0.72 -1.57 -7.38
N LEU A 83 1.70 -0.80 -7.85
CA LEU A 83 2.35 0.26 -7.08
C LEU A 83 1.35 1.33 -6.61
N ILE A 84 0.45 1.75 -7.49
CA ILE A 84 -0.59 2.73 -7.15
C ILE A 84 -1.54 2.18 -6.09
N ALA A 85 -1.99 0.93 -6.24
CA ALA A 85 -2.85 0.30 -5.25
C ALA A 85 -2.16 0.17 -3.89
N LYS A 86 -0.87 -0.19 -3.86
CA LYS A 86 -0.07 -0.22 -2.63
C LYS A 86 0.05 1.17 -2.02
N ASN A 87 0.37 2.17 -2.82
CA ASN A 87 0.55 3.54 -2.37
C ASN A 87 -0.75 4.14 -1.80
N TYR A 88 -1.88 3.89 -2.46
CA TYR A 88 -3.19 4.31 -1.98
C TYR A 88 -3.50 3.72 -0.59
N LYS A 89 -3.23 2.44 -0.38
CA LYS A 89 -3.38 1.81 0.95
C LYS A 89 -2.48 2.46 1.99
N GLY A 90 -1.23 2.76 1.63
CA GLY A 90 -0.27 3.46 2.50
C GLY A 90 -0.74 4.87 2.89
N ILE A 91 -1.19 5.66 1.92
CA ILE A 91 -1.75 7.01 2.16
C ILE A 91 -2.97 6.92 3.08
N GLN A 92 -3.87 5.97 2.82
CA GLN A 92 -5.05 5.78 3.67
C GLN A 92 -4.69 5.42 5.10
N PHE A 93 -3.69 4.56 5.30
CA PHE A 93 -3.17 4.23 6.62
C PHE A 93 -2.55 5.45 7.32
N GLN A 94 -1.72 6.22 6.60
CA GLN A 94 -1.09 7.44 7.13
C GLN A 94 -2.13 8.51 7.48
N ASN A 95 -3.16 8.69 6.65
CA ASN A 95 -4.25 9.62 6.94
C ASN A 95 -5.01 9.22 8.20
N ARG A 96 -5.37 7.95 8.35
CA ARG A 96 -5.99 7.44 9.58
C ARG A 96 -5.08 7.66 10.78
N PHE A 97 -3.80 7.29 10.68
CA PHE A 97 -2.82 7.50 11.74
C PHE A 97 -2.73 8.98 12.14
N ALA A 98 -2.64 9.88 11.17
CA ALA A 98 -2.59 11.32 11.38
C ALA A 98 -3.85 11.88 12.06
N GLU A 99 -5.02 11.26 11.90
CA GLU A 99 -6.21 11.62 12.69
C GLU A 99 -5.99 11.32 14.18
N TYR A 100 -5.45 10.15 14.52
CA TYR A 100 -5.15 9.79 15.92
C TYR A 100 -3.99 10.59 16.50
N SER A 101 -3.02 10.99 15.68
CA SER A 101 -1.90 11.83 16.14
C SER A 101 -2.35 13.21 16.61
N LYS A 102 -3.50 13.71 16.15
CA LYS A 102 -4.08 15.00 16.58
C LYS A 102 -4.84 14.93 17.91
N LEU A 103 -5.10 13.73 18.42
CA LEU A 103 -5.77 13.53 19.69
C LEU A 103 -4.68 13.47 20.76
N GLU A 104 -4.64 14.51 21.60
CA GLU A 104 -3.53 14.76 22.54
C GLU A 104 -3.92 14.46 23.99
N SER A 105 -5.18 14.08 24.24
CA SER A 105 -5.69 13.76 25.58
C SER A 105 -6.40 12.40 25.66
N CYS A 106 -6.41 11.80 26.85
CA CYS A 106 -7.15 10.55 27.10
C CYS A 106 -8.66 10.72 26.87
N GLU A 107 -9.25 11.85 27.23
CA GLU A 107 -10.68 12.11 27.03
C GLU A 107 -11.04 12.08 25.53
N GLU A 108 -10.19 12.64 24.67
CA GLU A 108 -10.38 12.60 23.22
C GLU A 108 -10.25 11.17 22.67
N MET A 109 -9.26 10.41 23.17
CA MET A 109 -9.04 9.02 22.75
C MET A 109 -10.14 8.07 23.26
N GLU A 110 -10.69 8.30 24.44
CA GLU A 110 -11.87 7.58 24.98
C GLU A 110 -13.12 7.84 24.12
N LYS A 111 -13.39 9.11 23.78
CA LYS A 111 -14.48 9.47 22.86
C LYS A 111 -14.28 8.83 21.48
N ARG A 112 -13.03 8.79 21.00
CA ARG A 112 -12.68 8.14 19.73
C ARG A 112 -12.93 6.63 19.81
N PHE A 113 -12.48 5.95 20.87
CA PHE A 113 -12.74 4.53 21.10
C PHE A 113 -14.24 4.22 21.08
N ALA A 114 -15.07 4.99 21.79
CA ALA A 114 -16.52 4.77 21.79
C ALA A 114 -17.13 4.90 20.38
N THR A 115 -16.56 5.76 19.54
CA THR A 115 -16.99 5.93 18.15
C THR A 115 -16.53 4.76 17.28
N ASP A 116 -15.27 4.36 17.39
CA ASP A 116 -14.70 3.26 16.62
C ASP A 116 -15.36 1.92 16.99
N LEU A 117 -15.66 1.72 18.27
CA LEU A 117 -16.38 0.55 18.78
C LEU A 117 -17.76 0.41 18.15
N LYS A 118 -18.53 1.52 18.05
CA LYS A 118 -19.84 1.53 17.37
C LYS A 118 -19.74 1.21 15.88
N LYS A 119 -18.61 1.55 15.25
CA LYS A 119 -18.35 1.31 13.82
C LYS A 119 -17.70 -0.05 13.55
N GLY A 120 -17.21 -0.75 14.58
CA GLY A 120 -16.41 -1.97 14.42
C GLY A 120 -15.02 -1.70 13.84
N GLU A 121 -14.49 -0.49 14.00
CA GLU A 121 -13.21 -0.02 13.42
C GLU A 121 -12.14 0.18 14.50
N ILE A 122 -12.09 -0.71 15.49
CA ILE A 122 -11.20 -0.60 16.65
C ILE A 122 -9.72 -0.62 16.23
N LYS A 123 -8.90 0.18 16.93
CA LYS A 123 -7.45 0.28 16.71
C LYS A 123 -6.64 -0.23 17.90
N TYR A 124 -5.35 -0.45 17.70
CA TYR A 124 -4.44 -0.77 18.80
C TYR A 124 -3.05 -0.22 18.53
N PHE A 125 -2.45 0.45 19.51
CA PHE A 125 -1.18 1.14 19.39
C PHE A 125 -0.06 0.31 20.01
N GLN A 126 0.82 -0.25 19.20
CA GLN A 126 1.93 -1.07 19.68
C GLN A 126 3.14 -0.20 20.03
N PHE A 127 3.59 -0.29 21.28
CA PHE A 127 4.79 0.37 21.79
C PHE A 127 5.90 -0.65 22.01
N GLY A 128 7.16 -0.20 21.91
CA GLY A 128 8.33 -1.00 22.22
C GLY A 128 9.36 -1.07 21.09
N ILE A 129 10.34 -1.96 21.26
CA ILE A 129 11.41 -2.19 20.29
C ILE A 129 10.87 -3.06 19.17
N GLY A 130 10.40 -2.40 18.10
CA GLY A 130 9.86 -3.07 16.92
C GLY A 130 8.35 -3.24 16.97
N TYR A 131 7.82 -3.74 15.86
CA TYR A 131 6.40 -3.98 15.66
C TYR A 131 6.13 -5.48 15.69
N ASP A 132 5.27 -5.93 16.61
CA ASP A 132 4.89 -7.34 16.74
C ASP A 132 3.89 -7.72 15.66
N THR A 133 4.42 -8.32 14.59
CA THR A 133 3.65 -8.78 13.44
C THR A 133 2.73 -9.95 13.78
N GLU A 134 3.07 -10.78 14.77
CA GLU A 134 2.25 -11.92 15.17
C GLU A 134 1.03 -11.44 15.95
N LEU A 135 1.25 -10.53 16.91
CA LEU A 135 0.18 -9.87 17.62
C LEU A 135 -0.73 -9.12 16.65
N ALA A 136 -0.16 -8.33 15.74
CA ALA A 136 -0.94 -7.60 14.73
C ALA A 136 -1.83 -8.52 13.90
N LYS A 137 -1.30 -9.67 13.49
CA LYS A 137 -2.06 -10.67 12.74
C LYS A 137 -3.16 -11.29 13.60
N LYS A 138 -2.88 -11.67 14.85
CA LYS A 138 -3.89 -12.19 15.79
C LYS A 138 -5.04 -11.19 15.98
N LEU A 139 -4.71 -9.92 16.24
CA LEU A 139 -5.68 -8.84 16.45
C LEU A 139 -6.56 -8.59 15.22
N LYS A 140 -5.95 -8.60 14.03
CA LYS A 140 -6.67 -8.44 12.78
C LYS A 140 -7.57 -9.65 12.48
N ASP A 141 -7.02 -10.86 12.53
CA ASP A 141 -7.72 -12.06 12.06
C ASP A 141 -8.82 -12.50 13.05
N LYS A 142 -8.60 -12.36 14.36
CA LYS A 142 -9.55 -12.80 15.39
C LYS A 142 -10.56 -11.70 15.78
N TYR A 143 -10.14 -10.43 15.76
CA TYR A 143 -10.92 -9.33 16.32
C TYR A 143 -11.19 -8.18 15.35
N ASN A 144 -10.68 -8.25 14.11
CA ASN A 144 -10.75 -7.15 13.14
C ASN A 144 -10.17 -5.82 13.67
N ILE A 145 -9.16 -5.90 14.54
CA ILE A 145 -8.48 -4.74 15.11
C ILE A 145 -7.27 -4.36 14.23
N GLU A 146 -7.22 -3.10 13.78
CA GLU A 146 -6.08 -2.57 13.02
C GLU A 146 -5.03 -1.98 13.98
N THR A 147 -3.76 -2.34 13.79
CA THR A 147 -2.68 -1.93 14.68
C THR A 147 -1.79 -0.85 14.08
N PHE A 148 -1.32 0.09 14.90
CA PHE A 148 -0.29 1.07 14.57
C PHE A 148 0.99 0.80 15.35
N GLY A 149 2.15 0.78 14.68
CA GLY A 149 3.45 0.73 15.35
C GLY A 149 3.89 2.12 15.80
N MET A 150 4.05 2.33 17.11
CA MET A 150 4.45 3.60 17.71
C MET A 150 5.95 3.69 18.01
N GLY A 151 6.65 2.55 17.96
CA GLY A 151 8.04 2.45 18.37
C GLY A 151 8.21 2.72 19.87
N CYS A 152 9.36 3.31 20.24
CA CYS A 152 9.70 3.53 21.64
C CYS A 152 9.05 4.77 22.28
N LEU A 153 8.33 5.59 21.51
CA LEU A 153 7.70 6.81 22.00
C LEU A 153 6.32 6.48 22.56
N ILE A 154 6.28 6.19 23.86
CA ILE A 154 5.04 5.97 24.59
C ILE A 154 4.26 7.29 24.64
N GLN A 155 2.98 7.23 24.26
CA GLN A 155 2.04 8.33 24.25
C GLN A 155 0.87 7.96 25.16
N ALA A 156 0.74 8.64 26.30
CA ALA A 156 -0.18 8.27 27.38
C ALA A 156 -1.65 8.21 26.92
N GLU A 157 -2.03 9.11 26.02
CA GLU A 157 -3.36 9.18 25.42
C GLU A 157 -3.66 7.97 24.52
N LYS A 158 -2.64 7.40 23.85
CA LYS A 158 -2.77 6.15 23.07
C LYS A 158 -2.80 4.92 23.98
N GLU A 159 -2.13 4.96 25.14
CA GLU A 159 -2.29 3.93 26.17
C GLU A 159 -3.70 3.92 26.76
N CYS A 160 -4.32 5.08 26.99
CA CYS A 160 -5.71 5.18 27.43
C CYS A 160 -6.66 4.44 26.47
N TYR A 161 -6.48 4.60 25.16
CA TYR A 161 -7.24 3.84 24.16
C TYR A 161 -6.98 2.32 24.29
N ASN A 162 -5.72 1.89 24.37
CA ASN A 162 -5.38 0.47 24.48
C ASN A 162 -5.97 -0.20 25.73
N LYS A 163 -6.06 0.53 26.85
CA LYS A 163 -6.71 0.02 28.07
C LYS A 163 -8.18 -0.32 27.81
N LEU A 164 -8.92 0.56 27.13
CA LEU A 164 -10.31 0.31 26.75
C LEU A 164 -10.46 -0.86 25.77
N VAL A 165 -9.49 -1.03 24.86
CA VAL A 165 -9.46 -2.20 23.96
C VAL A 165 -9.29 -3.49 24.76
N ASN A 166 -8.39 -3.51 25.74
CA ASN A 166 -8.18 -4.67 26.60
C ASN A 166 -9.44 -5.00 27.43
N GLU A 167 -10.08 -3.98 28.01
CA GLU A 167 -11.35 -4.14 28.72
C GLU A 167 -12.44 -4.72 27.81
N TYR A 168 -12.58 -4.18 26.59
CA TYR A 168 -13.52 -4.69 25.60
C TYR A 168 -13.26 -6.16 25.24
N LEU A 169 -12.00 -6.53 25.02
CA LEU A 169 -11.64 -7.90 24.68
C LEU A 169 -11.89 -8.86 25.84
N LYS A 170 -11.60 -8.43 27.07
CA LYS A 170 -11.88 -9.21 28.26
C LYS A 170 -13.37 -9.44 28.44
N GLU A 171 -14.19 -8.39 28.29
CA GLU A 171 -15.65 -8.49 28.46
C GLU A 171 -16.34 -9.27 27.35
N LYS A 172 -15.93 -9.10 26.09
CA LYS A 172 -16.64 -9.70 24.93
C LYS A 172 -16.07 -11.02 24.47
N HIS A 173 -14.78 -11.25 24.70
CA HIS A 173 -14.06 -12.39 24.14
C HIS A 173 -13.36 -13.26 25.21
N ASN A 174 -13.38 -12.84 26.48
CA ASN A 174 -12.67 -13.51 27.57
C ASN A 174 -11.19 -13.77 27.22
N ASP A 175 -10.56 -12.80 26.55
CA ASP A 175 -9.17 -12.80 26.11
C ASP A 175 -8.59 -11.39 26.39
N ASP A 176 -7.30 -11.30 26.64
CA ASP A 176 -6.58 -10.06 26.86
C ASP A 176 -5.31 -10.01 25.99
N ILE A 177 -4.88 -8.78 25.67
CA ILE A 177 -3.68 -8.56 24.85
C ILE A 177 -2.46 -8.29 25.72
N ILE A 178 -2.66 -7.63 26.86
CA ILE A 178 -1.59 -7.23 27.79
C ILE A 178 -1.99 -7.66 29.21
N ASP A 179 -1.16 -8.51 29.80
CA ASP A 179 -1.03 -8.68 31.25
C ASP A 179 -0.13 -7.52 31.71
N TYR A 180 -0.69 -6.55 32.43
CA TYR A 180 0.08 -5.40 32.95
C TYR A 180 0.97 -5.79 34.13
#